data_AF-A0A8J6U521-F1
#
_entry.id   AF-A0A8J6U521-F1
#
_cell.length_a   1.000
_cell.length_b   1.000
_cell.length_c   1.000
_cell.angle_alpha   90.00
_cell.angle_beta   90.00
_cell.angle_gamma   90.00
#
_symmetry.space_group_name_H-M   'P 1'
#
loop_
_entity.id
_entity.type
_entity.pdbx_description
1 polymer ?
#
loop_
_entity_poly.entity_id
_entity_poly.type
_entity_poly.pdbx_seq_one_letter_code
_entity_poly.pdbx_strand_id
1 'polypeptide(L)'
;MSAKRPTIGILYPGFSAEDDYPRLESLLGDVALPVQHTLMNEDAHRLNALLDWGRAETLAAGAEALRDKRIDAIMWACTSGSFAYGWDGAHAQA
;
A
#
# COMPACT_ATOMS: atom_id res chain seq x y z
N MET A 1 -28.20 7.72 10.64
CA MET A 1 -27.05 8.33 9.94
C MET A 1 -26.38 7.20 9.16
N SER A 2 -26.19 7.33 7.85
CA SER A 2 -25.41 6.33 7.10
C SER A 2 -23.96 6.41 7.56
N ALA A 3 -23.33 5.27 7.83
CA ALA A 3 -21.90 5.24 8.14
C ALA A 3 -21.10 5.84 6.95
N LYS A 4 -20.02 6.57 7.26
CA LYS A 4 -19.11 7.12 6.24
C LYS A 4 -18.48 5.95 5.46
N ARG A 5 -18.42 6.05 4.12
CA ARG A 5 -17.60 5.16 3.27
C ARG A 5 -16.12 5.36 3.60
N PRO A 6 -15.41 4.39 4.22
CA PRO A 6 -13.97 4.50 4.46
C PRO A 6 -13.19 4.60 3.15
N THR A 7 -12.10 5.37 3.17
CA THR A 7 -11.13 5.45 2.08
C THR A 7 -9.79 4.89 2.56
N ILE A 8 -9.36 3.77 2.01
CA ILE A 8 -8.10 3.11 2.36
C ILE A 8 -7.13 3.29 1.19
N GLY A 9 -6.08 4.09 1.40
CA GLY A 9 -5.03 4.30 0.41
C GLY A 9 -4.12 3.09 0.31
N ILE A 10 -3.98 2.53 -0.88
CA ILE A 10 -3.16 1.33 -1.08
C ILE A 10 -1.81 1.72 -1.66
N LEU A 11 -0.73 1.48 -0.92
CA LEU A 11 0.64 1.55 -1.45
C LEU A 11 0.99 0.19 -2.06
N TYR A 12 1.25 0.15 -3.36
CA TYR A 12 1.49 -1.10 -4.09
C TYR A 12 2.83 -1.06 -4.85
N PRO A 13 3.79 -1.96 -4.58
CA PRO A 13 5.01 -2.03 -5.39
C PRO A 13 4.75 -2.59 -6.78
N GLY A 14 5.20 -1.91 -7.83
CA GLY A 14 5.01 -2.37 -9.21
C GLY A 14 3.54 -2.27 -9.67
N PHE A 15 3.06 -3.19 -10.51
CA PHE A 15 1.72 -3.09 -11.14
C PHE A 15 0.95 -4.41 -11.24
N SER A 16 1.47 -5.51 -10.69
CA SER A 16 0.99 -6.87 -10.97
C SER A 16 -0.46 -7.19 -10.57
N ALA A 17 -1.08 -6.41 -9.68
CA ALA A 17 -2.46 -6.60 -9.20
C ALA A 17 -3.26 -5.30 -9.22
N GLU A 18 -2.91 -4.35 -10.10
CA GLU A 18 -3.56 -3.03 -10.15
C GLU A 18 -5.06 -3.11 -10.43
N ASP A 19 -5.49 -4.04 -11.29
CA ASP A 19 -6.87 -4.23 -11.72
C ASP A 19 -7.76 -4.88 -10.66
N ASP A 20 -7.18 -5.52 -9.64
CA ASP A 20 -7.91 -6.11 -8.53
C ASP A 20 -8.58 -5.05 -7.64
N TYR A 21 -7.99 -3.86 -7.48
CA TYR A 21 -8.53 -2.85 -6.57
C TYR A 21 -9.83 -2.21 -7.06
N PRO A 22 -9.95 -1.72 -8.32
CA PRO A 22 -11.23 -1.24 -8.85
C PRO A 22 -12.30 -2.33 -8.85
N ARG A 23 -11.90 -3.59 -9.08
CA ARG A 23 -12.80 -4.74 -9.01
C ARG A 23 -13.32 -4.95 -7.58
N LEU A 24 -12.43 -4.90 -6.57
CA LEU A 24 -12.80 -5.01 -5.17
C LEU A 24 -13.68 -3.83 -4.71
N GLU A 25 -13.38 -2.60 -5.11
CA GLU A 25 -14.25 -1.43 -4.82
C GLU A 25 -15.67 -1.64 -5.36
N SER A 26 -15.80 -2.17 -6.57
CA SER A 26 -17.10 -2.46 -7.20
C SER A 26 -17.87 -3.56 -6.46
N LEU A 27 -17.17 -4.62 -6.02
CA LEU A 27 -17.78 -5.75 -5.30
C LEU A 27 -18.21 -5.39 -3.89
N LEU A 28 -17.42 -4.58 -3.18
CA LEU A 28 -17.71 -4.19 -1.79
C LEU A 28 -18.71 -3.02 -1.74
N GLY A 29 -18.57 -2.03 -2.63
CA GLY A 29 -19.50 -0.90 -2.80
C GLY A 29 -19.48 0.13 -1.65
N ASP A 30 -18.90 -0.20 -0.50
CA ASP A 30 -18.92 0.60 0.72
C ASP A 30 -17.52 1.04 1.20
N VAL A 31 -16.49 0.82 0.40
CA VAL A 31 -15.10 1.26 0.65
C VAL A 31 -14.50 1.87 -0.63
N ALA A 32 -13.62 2.86 -0.49
CA ALA A 32 -12.79 3.37 -1.58
C ALA A 32 -11.34 2.91 -1.38
N LEU A 33 -10.69 2.43 -2.44
CA LEU A 33 -9.36 1.82 -2.44
C LEU A 33 -8.44 2.48 -3.47
N PRO A 34 -8.17 3.80 -3.38
CA PRO A 34 -7.26 4.45 -4.31
C PRO A 34 -5.86 3.83 -4.22
N VAL A 35 -5.37 3.34 -5.36
CA VAL A 35 -4.02 2.75 -5.48
C VAL A 35 -3.00 3.84 -5.77
N GLN A 36 -1.87 3.75 -5.09
CA GLN A 36 -0.65 4.50 -5.35
C GLN A 36 0.49 3.52 -5.51
N HIS A 37 1.05 3.47 -6.72
CA HIS A 37 2.20 2.61 -6.97
C HIS A 37 3.46 3.20 -6.33
N THR A 38 4.25 2.34 -5.68
CA THR A 38 5.53 2.67 -5.07
C THR A 38 6.69 2.11 -5.89
N LEU A 39 7.88 2.65 -5.67
CA LEU A 39 9.09 2.24 -6.37
C LEU A 39 9.37 0.75 -6.16
N MET A 40 9.61 0.04 -7.27
CA MET A 40 10.05 -1.35 -7.30
C MET A 40 11.27 -1.44 -8.23
N ASN A 41 12.47 -1.28 -7.65
CA ASN A 41 13.72 -1.16 -8.43
C ASN A 41 14.06 -2.42 -9.25
N GLU A 42 13.65 -3.58 -8.74
CA GLU A 42 13.85 -4.87 -9.39
C GLU A 42 12.65 -5.74 -9.06
N ASP A 43 12.09 -6.44 -10.04
CA ASP A 43 11.02 -7.43 -9.83
C ASP A 43 11.62 -8.77 -9.41
N ALA A 44 12.08 -8.84 -8.15
CA ALA A 44 12.70 -10.03 -7.60
C ALA A 44 12.27 -10.27 -6.15
N HIS A 45 11.87 -11.51 -5.84
CA HIS A 45 11.44 -11.91 -4.51
C HIS A 45 12.60 -12.38 -3.63
N ARG A 46 13.68 -11.58 -3.60
CA ARG A 46 14.86 -11.77 -2.75
C ARG A 46 14.82 -10.78 -1.59
N LEU A 47 15.28 -11.18 -0.40
CA LEU A 47 15.15 -10.36 0.82
C LEU A 47 15.63 -8.92 0.66
N ASN A 48 16.79 -8.70 0.04
CA ASN A 48 17.33 -7.36 -0.19
C ASN A 48 16.51 -6.50 -1.17
N ALA A 49 15.74 -7.10 -2.09
CA ALA A 49 14.80 -6.36 -2.93
C ALA A 49 13.54 -6.01 -2.12
N LEU A 50 13.03 -6.96 -1.33
CA LEU A 50 11.88 -6.72 -0.45
C LEU A 50 12.15 -5.59 0.57
N LEU A 51 13.33 -5.57 1.17
CA LEU A 51 13.77 -4.48 2.05
C LEU A 51 13.83 -3.15 1.30
N ASP A 52 14.30 -3.14 0.05
CA ASP A 52 14.39 -1.93 -0.77
C ASP A 52 13.00 -1.31 -1.04
N TRP A 53 12.02 -2.12 -1.41
CA TRP A 53 10.66 -1.64 -1.68
C TRP A 53 9.98 -1.09 -0.41
N GLY A 54 10.31 -1.67 0.75
CA GLY A 54 9.77 -1.27 2.06
C GLY A 54 10.55 -0.19 2.79
N ARG A 55 11.54 0.46 2.17
CA ARG A 55 12.26 1.57 2.82
C ARG A 55 11.28 2.66 3.28
N ALA A 56 11.57 3.27 4.42
CA ALA A 56 10.73 4.33 4.99
C ALA A 56 10.51 5.47 4.00
N GLU A 57 11.54 5.85 3.23
CA GLU A 57 11.46 6.90 2.23
C GLU A 57 10.55 6.52 1.06
N THR A 58 10.59 5.26 0.63
CA THR A 58 9.72 4.73 -0.43
C THR A 58 8.25 4.76 0.00
N LEU A 59 7.96 4.31 1.23
CA LEU A 59 6.60 4.33 1.78
C LEU A 59 6.09 5.75 2.03
N ALA A 60 6.94 6.62 2.58
CA ALA A 60 6.61 8.03 2.82
C ALA A 60 6.30 8.77 1.52
N ALA A 61 7.08 8.55 0.45
CA ALA A 61 6.80 9.15 -0.86
C ALA A 61 5.45 8.69 -1.42
N GLY A 62 5.10 7.41 -1.25
CA GLY A 62 3.77 6.90 -1.62
C GLY A 62 2.65 7.51 -0.79
N ALA A 63 2.83 7.63 0.52
CA ALA A 63 1.86 8.25 1.41
C ALA A 63 1.62 9.74 1.08
N GLU A 64 2.69 10.48 0.77
CA GLU A 64 2.60 11.90 0.39
C GLU A 64 1.79 12.09 -0.91
N ALA A 65 1.95 11.19 -1.89
CA ALA A 65 1.16 11.23 -3.13
C ALA A 65 -0.35 11.02 -2.90
N LEU A 66 -0.75 10.52 -1.73
CA LEU A 66 -2.14 10.32 -1.33
C LEU A 66 -2.68 11.44 -0.42
N ARG A 67 -1.88 12.43 -0.04
CA ARG A 67 -2.22 13.47 0.97
C ARG A 67 -3.56 14.18 0.69
N ASP A 68 -3.88 14.41 -0.58
CA ASP A 68 -5.05 15.19 -0.99
C ASP A 68 -6.33 14.31 -1.16
N LYS A 69 -6.22 12.99 -1.00
CA LYS A 69 -7.32 12.03 -1.26
C LYS A 69 -8.24 11.77 -0.06
N ARG A 70 -8.12 12.52 1.04
CA ARG A 70 -8.90 12.34 2.29
C ARG A 70 -8.92 10.88 2.78
N ILE A 71 -7.74 10.27 2.79
CA ILE A 71 -7.53 8.89 3.21
C ILE A 71 -7.83 8.73 4.71
N ASP A 72 -8.56 7.67 5.08
CA ASP A 72 -8.84 7.28 6.46
C ASP A 72 -7.75 6.37 7.04
N ALA A 73 -7.15 5.53 6.20
CA ALA A 73 -6.05 4.64 6.56
C ALA A 73 -5.18 4.33 5.32
N ILE A 74 -3.89 4.07 5.52
CA ILE A 74 -2.99 3.62 4.46
C ILE A 74 -2.60 2.16 4.71
N MET A 75 -2.57 1.36 3.66
CA MET A 75 -2.12 -0.02 3.69
C MET A 75 -1.00 -0.22 2.66
N TRP A 76 0.16 -0.73 3.11
CA TRP A 76 1.17 -1.22 2.19
C TRP A 76 0.86 -2.67 1.78
N ALA A 77 0.42 -2.83 0.54
CA ALA A 77 -0.03 -4.09 -0.02
C ALA A 77 1.13 -4.87 -0.67
N CYS A 78 2.08 -5.30 0.16
CA CYS A 78 3.18 -6.17 -0.26
C CYS A 78 3.38 -7.28 0.77
N THR A 79 2.76 -8.45 0.56
CA THR A 79 2.79 -9.56 1.54
C THR A 79 4.21 -10.01 1.88
N SER A 80 5.09 -10.16 0.88
CA SER A 80 6.48 -10.57 1.11
C SER A 80 7.32 -9.44 1.73
N GLY A 81 7.11 -8.20 1.28
CA GLY A 81 7.81 -7.00 1.78
C GLY A 81 7.47 -6.67 3.23
N SER A 82 6.20 -6.81 3.63
CA SER A 82 5.74 -6.49 4.99
C SER A 82 6.34 -7.38 6.06
N PHE A 83 6.79 -8.59 5.71
CA PHE A 83 7.50 -9.48 6.63
C PHE A 83 9.02 -9.26 6.64
N ALA A 84 9.59 -8.59 5.63
CA ALA A 84 11.04 -8.49 5.47
C ALA A 84 11.74 -7.74 6.63
N TYR A 85 11.03 -6.81 7.26
CA TYR A 85 11.49 -6.00 8.39
C TYR A 85 11.18 -6.61 9.76
N GLY A 86 10.48 -7.75 9.81
CA GLY A 86 10.03 -8.38 11.05
C GLY A 86 9.02 -7.53 11.84
N TRP A 87 8.68 -8.00 13.04
CA TRP A 87 7.67 -7.39 13.90
C TRP A 87 8.02 -5.94 14.30
N ASP A 88 9.25 -5.73 14.77
CA ASP A 88 9.69 -4.42 15.25
C ASP A 88 9.76 -3.40 14.11
N GLY A 89 10.24 -3.81 12.94
CA GLY A 89 10.31 -2.93 11.78
C GLY A 89 8.92 -2.59 11.23
N ALA A 90 7.97 -3.53 11.26
CA ALA A 90 6.57 -3.24 10.93
C ALA A 90 5.94 -2.21 11.88
N HIS A 91 6.27 -2.26 13.19
CA HIS A 91 5.82 -1.24 14.16
C HIS A 91 6.49 0.12 13.93
N ALA A 92 7.76 0.14 13.50
CA ALA A 92 8.45 1.38 13.19
C ALA A 92 7.93 2.06 11.91
N GLN A 93 7.27 1.31 11.02
CA GLN A 93 6.70 1.82 9.76
C GLN A 93 5.26 2.34 9.90
N ALA A 94 4.53 1.99 10.97
CA ALA A 94 3.14 2.35 11.21
C ALA A 94 2.99 3.70 11.93
#